data_AF-A0A9J6E5Y2-F1
#
_entry.id   AF-A0A9J6E5Y2-F1
#
_cell.length_a   1.000
_cell.length_b   1.000
_cell.length_c   1.000
_cell.angle_alpha   90.00
_cell.angle_beta   90.00
_cell.angle_gamma   90.00
#
_symmetry.space_group_name_H-M   'P 1'
#
loop_
_entity.id
_entity.type
_entity.pdbx_description
1 polymer ?
#
loop_
_entity_poly.entity_id
_entity_poly.type
_entity_poly.pdbx_seq_one_letter_code
_entity_poly.pdbx_strand_id
1 'polypeptide(L)'
;MLPIVSRQKSQIQSHRFHIMTIDHEFVVEPVTFGLYVDDSKVSWDFAPCPRSSRDAKAEPIGVLPLATQEYKLLEDLLFIMLGVDAIYIRAQPLQSPYAERSFTIDESADTSLKEMVKKILPVCSYHSTVVRFIEEKQERGQGMVNQAVAACMRELLEDYTILITQLEHKLVSQGALTLHKCLFYVQPCLAYMAVLATCAQAIWEGKCYGGSTLGTLHKRATSLTGRIHTTDGVLGENSWITLNSRFGAHLRPLAADRFESSR
;
A
#
# COMPACT_ATOMS: atom_id res chain seq x y z
N MET A 1 55.68 -0.37 58.51
CA MET A 1 55.75 -1.14 57.26
C MET A 1 54.40 -1.77 57.02
N LEU A 2 53.65 -1.22 56.05
CA LEU A 2 52.56 -1.78 55.22
C LEU A 2 51.57 -0.65 54.85
N PRO A 3 51.41 -0.32 53.55
CA PRO A 3 50.65 0.85 53.10
C PRO A 3 49.24 0.55 52.56
N ILE A 4 48.47 1.63 52.46
CA ILE A 4 47.08 1.77 52.02
C ILE A 4 46.97 1.55 50.49
N VAL A 5 46.07 0.67 50.04
CA VAL A 5 45.76 0.44 48.62
C VAL A 5 44.48 1.20 48.24
N SER A 6 44.65 2.24 47.42
CA SER A 6 43.60 2.96 46.71
C SER A 6 43.36 2.33 45.33
N ARG A 7 42.10 2.21 44.94
CA ARG A 7 41.66 1.57 43.68
C ARG A 7 41.61 2.63 42.57
N GLN A 8 42.61 2.63 41.68
CA GLN A 8 42.60 3.47 40.47
C GLN A 8 41.77 2.84 39.34
N LYS A 9 40.98 3.67 38.65
CA LYS A 9 40.31 3.36 37.38
C LYS A 9 41.32 3.52 36.23
N SER A 10 41.53 2.48 35.42
CA SER A 10 42.33 2.55 34.19
C SER A 10 41.45 2.76 32.96
N GLN A 11 41.75 3.82 32.23
CA GLN A 11 41.33 4.08 30.85
C GLN A 11 41.91 3.03 29.89
N ILE A 12 41.13 2.63 28.88
CA ILE A 12 41.63 2.09 27.62
C ILE A 12 40.98 2.88 26.48
N GLN A 13 41.83 3.42 25.63
CA GLN A 13 41.55 4.30 24.49
C GLN A 13 40.72 3.59 23.42
N SER A 14 39.54 4.13 23.09
CA SER A 14 38.79 3.79 21.88
C SER A 14 39.21 4.74 20.75
N HIS A 15 39.55 4.16 19.59
CA HIS A 15 39.97 4.90 18.41
C HIS A 15 38.81 5.73 17.82
N ARG A 16 39.16 6.98 17.56
CA ARG A 16 38.35 8.10 17.12
C ARG A 16 38.00 7.95 15.63
N PHE A 17 36.76 7.55 15.31
CA PHE A 17 36.13 7.94 14.05
C PHE A 17 35.25 9.16 14.32
N HIS A 18 35.53 10.20 13.55
CA HIS A 18 34.97 11.53 13.65
C HIS A 18 33.51 11.49 13.17
N ILE A 19 32.56 11.39 14.10
CA ILE A 19 31.16 11.73 13.82
C ILE A 19 31.11 13.25 13.80
N MET A 20 31.05 13.82 12.59
CA MET A 20 30.60 15.20 12.42
C MET A 20 29.13 15.21 12.81
N THR A 21 28.87 15.78 13.98
CA THR A 21 27.59 16.33 14.39
C THR A 21 27.13 17.28 13.29
N ILE A 22 26.15 16.85 12.49
CA ILE A 22 25.31 17.76 11.71
C ILE A 22 24.09 18.00 12.59
N ASP A 23 24.21 19.02 13.42
CA ASP A 23 23.10 19.73 14.03
C ASP A 23 22.34 20.45 12.93
N HIS A 24 21.34 19.77 12.39
CA HIS A 24 20.09 20.38 12.00
C HIS A 24 19.08 19.25 11.92
N GLU A 25 18.25 19.16 12.96
CA GLU A 25 17.01 18.41 12.98
C GLU A 25 16.17 18.81 11.76
N PHE A 26 16.36 18.11 10.64
CA PHE A 26 15.26 17.88 9.72
C PHE A 26 14.63 16.57 10.18
N VAL A 27 13.77 16.71 11.19
CA VAL A 27 12.64 15.79 11.37
C VAL A 27 11.89 15.86 10.04
N VAL A 28 12.25 14.99 9.11
CA VAL A 28 11.32 14.59 8.08
C VAL A 28 10.27 13.86 8.88
N GLU A 29 9.27 14.60 9.37
CA GLU A 29 8.01 13.97 9.71
C GLU A 29 7.67 13.16 8.46
N PRO A 30 7.54 11.83 8.56
CA PRO A 30 6.90 11.12 7.48
C PRO A 30 5.61 11.90 7.23
N VAL A 31 5.25 12.12 5.96
CA VAL A 31 3.92 12.63 5.61
C VAL A 31 2.95 11.57 6.08
N THR A 32 2.71 11.61 7.38
CA THR A 32 1.82 10.79 8.16
C THR A 32 0.53 11.47 7.85
N PHE A 33 -0.04 11.12 6.70
CA PHE A 33 -1.44 11.35 6.46
C PHE A 33 -2.13 10.84 7.74
N GLY A 34 -2.64 11.78 8.54
CA GLY A 34 -2.88 11.56 9.96
C GLY A 34 -3.80 10.37 10.21
N LEU A 35 -3.20 9.22 10.51
CA LEU A 35 -3.87 8.03 11.03
C LEU A 35 -3.48 7.79 12.50
N TYR A 36 -3.22 8.87 13.24
CA TYR A 36 -3.47 8.85 14.69
C TYR A 36 -4.90 9.34 14.89
N VAL A 37 -5.86 8.47 14.54
CA VAL A 37 -7.22 8.60 15.04
C VAL A 37 -7.25 7.81 16.33
N ASP A 38 -7.04 8.51 17.44
CA ASP A 38 -7.39 8.00 18.77
C ASP A 38 -8.92 8.00 18.87
N ASP A 39 -9.56 6.93 18.39
CA ASP A 39 -10.78 6.44 19.01
C ASP A 39 -10.99 4.96 18.64
N SER A 40 -11.11 4.15 19.68
CA SER A 40 -11.46 2.74 19.58
C SER A 40 -12.73 2.56 18.71
N LYS A 41 -12.60 1.83 17.58
CA LYS A 41 -13.63 1.36 16.61
C LYS A 41 -13.62 1.99 15.20
N VAL A 42 -12.53 2.60 14.73
CA VAL A 42 -12.39 2.91 13.29
C VAL A 42 -11.45 1.89 12.67
N SER A 43 -11.98 1.00 11.82
CA SER A 43 -11.15 0.12 10.98
C SER A 43 -10.34 0.98 10.00
N TRP A 44 -9.11 0.58 9.73
CA TRP A 44 -8.20 1.15 8.74
C TRP A 44 -8.72 0.97 7.30
N ASP A 45 -9.87 0.30 7.13
CA ASP A 45 -10.52 0.01 5.85
C ASP A 45 -11.71 0.94 5.57
N PHE A 46 -11.54 1.86 4.62
CA PHE A 46 -12.55 2.83 4.16
C PHE A 46 -12.98 3.82 5.23
N ALA A 47 -12.01 4.63 5.68
CA ALA A 47 -12.29 5.78 6.52
C ALA A 47 -13.21 6.78 5.77
N PRO A 48 -14.16 7.44 6.48
CA PRO A 48 -15.03 8.43 5.88
C PRO A 48 -14.20 9.53 5.19
N CYS A 49 -14.49 9.79 3.91
CA CYS A 49 -13.78 10.82 3.16
C CYS A 49 -13.98 12.20 3.81
N PRO A 50 -12.92 12.97 4.10
CA PRO A 50 -13.03 14.35 4.61
C PRO A 50 -13.74 15.33 3.65
N ARG A 51 -13.99 14.89 2.41
CA ARG A 51 -14.72 15.64 1.38
C ARG A 51 -16.20 15.25 1.28
N SER A 52 -16.56 14.02 1.67
CA SER A 52 -17.96 13.55 1.64
C SER A 52 -18.91 14.43 2.47
N SER A 53 -18.43 15.01 3.56
CA SER A 53 -19.17 15.96 4.40
C SER A 53 -19.27 17.38 3.82
N ARG A 54 -18.32 17.78 2.97
CA ARG A 54 -18.31 19.09 2.29
C ARG A 54 -19.12 19.09 1.00
N ASP A 55 -19.12 17.97 0.28
CA ASP A 55 -19.70 17.82 -1.05
C ASP A 55 -20.99 16.99 -1.04
N ALA A 56 -21.81 17.08 0.01
CA ALA A 56 -23.12 16.42 0.11
C ALA A 56 -24.13 16.83 -0.99
N LYS A 57 -23.70 17.71 -1.91
CA LYS A 57 -24.46 18.25 -3.05
C LYS A 57 -23.67 18.15 -4.36
N ALA A 58 -22.79 17.15 -4.51
CA ALA A 58 -22.06 16.91 -5.74
C ALA A 58 -23.04 16.70 -6.91
N GLU A 59 -22.84 17.43 -8.01
CA GLU A 59 -23.63 17.25 -9.22
C GLU A 59 -23.38 15.87 -9.85
N PRO A 60 -24.38 15.27 -10.53
CA PRO A 60 -24.18 14.01 -11.23
C PRO A 60 -23.05 14.15 -12.24
N ILE A 61 -22.07 13.25 -12.17
CA ILE A 61 -20.85 13.32 -12.99
C ILE A 61 -21.16 13.36 -14.49
N GLY A 62 -22.29 12.77 -14.91
CA GLY A 62 -22.75 12.77 -16.30
C GLY A 62 -22.97 14.15 -16.94
N VAL A 63 -23.15 15.21 -16.14
CA VAL A 63 -23.33 16.59 -16.65
C VAL A 63 -22.00 17.23 -17.05
N LEU A 64 -20.88 16.72 -16.51
CA LEU A 64 -19.56 17.28 -16.74
C LEU A 64 -19.00 16.86 -18.12
N PRO A 65 -18.10 17.65 -18.74
CA PRO A 65 -17.37 17.23 -19.92
C PRO A 65 -16.56 15.95 -19.68
N LEU A 66 -16.42 15.10 -20.70
CA LEU A 66 -15.72 13.80 -20.59
C LEU A 66 -14.33 13.88 -19.94
N ALA A 67 -13.54 14.91 -20.27
CA ALA A 67 -12.22 15.12 -19.68
C ALA A 67 -12.28 15.40 -18.17
N THR A 68 -13.29 16.15 -17.72
CA THR A 68 -13.52 16.44 -16.31
C THR A 68 -14.09 15.23 -15.57
N GLN A 69 -14.96 14.44 -16.23
CA GLN A 69 -15.43 13.16 -15.68
C GLN A 69 -14.26 12.20 -15.44
N GLU A 70 -13.37 12.05 -16.42
CA GLU A 70 -12.19 11.19 -16.28
C GLU A 70 -11.30 11.64 -15.11
N TYR A 71 -11.03 12.94 -15.01
CA TYR A 71 -10.23 13.50 -13.91
C TYR A 71 -10.86 13.22 -12.54
N LYS A 72 -12.18 13.41 -12.40
CA LYS A 72 -12.90 13.17 -11.14
C LYS A 72 -12.97 11.69 -10.76
N LEU A 73 -13.20 10.81 -11.72
CA LEU A 73 -13.16 9.36 -11.48
C LEU A 73 -11.75 8.89 -11.09
N LEU A 74 -10.71 9.47 -11.70
CA LEU A 74 -9.33 9.13 -11.40
C LEU A 74 -8.92 9.61 -9.99
N GLU A 75 -9.35 10.80 -9.59
CA GLU A 75 -9.18 11.32 -8.23
C GLU A 75 -9.85 10.39 -7.20
N ASP A 76 -11.12 10.06 -7.41
CA ASP A 76 -11.86 9.14 -6.54
C ASP A 76 -11.24 7.73 -6.48
N LEU A 77 -10.74 7.25 -7.63
CA LEU A 77 -10.08 5.95 -7.70
C LEU A 77 -8.80 5.92 -6.84
N LEU A 78 -7.99 6.98 -6.87
CA LEU A 78 -6.79 7.06 -6.04
C LEU A 78 -7.13 7.06 -4.55
N PHE A 79 -8.20 7.77 -4.13
CA PHE A 79 -8.68 7.72 -2.75
C PHE A 79 -9.10 6.32 -2.32
N ILE A 80 -9.86 5.62 -3.17
CA ILE A 80 -10.32 4.26 -2.88
C ILE A 80 -9.17 3.26 -2.85
N MET A 81 -8.17 3.43 -3.72
CA MET A 81 -6.96 2.62 -3.71
C MET A 81 -6.19 2.78 -2.39
N LEU A 82 -6.23 3.95 -1.75
CA LEU A 82 -5.66 4.19 -0.42
C LEU A 82 -6.58 3.72 0.73
N GLY A 83 -7.77 3.19 0.45
CA GLY A 83 -8.73 2.79 1.48
C GLY A 83 -9.45 3.98 2.14
N VAL A 84 -9.67 5.07 1.39
CA VAL A 84 -10.51 6.21 1.80
C VAL A 84 -11.79 6.19 0.96
N ASP A 85 -12.93 6.51 1.57
CA ASP A 85 -14.18 6.67 0.80
C ASP A 85 -14.04 7.80 -0.24
N ALA A 86 -14.86 7.74 -1.29
CA ALA A 86 -14.91 8.76 -2.33
C ALA A 86 -16.35 9.17 -2.67
N ILE A 87 -16.51 10.12 -3.61
CA ILE A 87 -17.80 10.78 -3.84
C ILE A 87 -18.66 10.00 -4.85
N TYR A 88 -18.09 9.73 -6.03
CA TYR A 88 -18.70 9.08 -7.19
C TYR A 88 -18.46 7.57 -7.22
N ILE A 89 -17.35 7.11 -6.63
CA ILE A 89 -17.12 5.69 -6.40
C ILE A 89 -17.27 5.43 -4.91
N ARG A 90 -18.11 4.46 -4.54
CA ARG A 90 -18.44 4.17 -3.14
C ARG A 90 -18.17 2.72 -2.80
N ALA A 91 -17.50 2.50 -1.67
CA ALA A 91 -17.37 1.19 -1.08
C ALA A 91 -18.73 0.75 -0.52
N GLN A 92 -19.16 -0.46 -0.88
CA GLN A 92 -20.35 -1.06 -0.32
C GLN A 92 -20.06 -1.65 1.07
N PRO A 93 -21.07 -1.69 1.96
CA PRO A 93 -20.91 -2.35 3.24
C PRO A 93 -20.61 -3.84 3.04
N LEU A 94 -19.74 -4.36 3.90
CA LEU A 94 -19.32 -5.75 3.84
C LEU A 94 -20.47 -6.68 4.22
N GLN A 95 -20.68 -7.71 3.40
CA GLN A 95 -21.68 -8.75 3.71
C GLN A 95 -21.22 -9.69 4.82
N SER A 96 -19.90 -9.85 4.99
CA SER A 96 -19.31 -10.70 6.03
C SER A 96 -17.92 -10.19 6.47
N PRO A 97 -17.43 -10.60 7.65
CA PRO A 97 -16.11 -10.19 8.15
C PRO A 97 -14.93 -10.68 7.28
N TYR A 98 -15.14 -11.62 6.36
CA TYR A 98 -14.08 -12.16 5.49
C TYR A 98 -14.42 -12.05 4.01
N ALA A 99 -15.57 -11.45 3.68
CA ALA A 99 -15.98 -11.22 2.30
C ALA A 99 -15.13 -10.14 1.64
N GLU A 100 -14.96 -10.29 0.34
CA GLU A 100 -14.42 -9.28 -0.55
C GLU A 100 -15.34 -8.05 -0.59
N ARG A 101 -14.72 -6.86 -0.63
CA ARG A 101 -15.44 -5.60 -0.67
C ARG A 101 -15.89 -5.33 -2.11
N SER A 102 -17.14 -4.92 -2.26
CA SER A 102 -17.69 -4.50 -3.55
C SER A 102 -17.76 -2.97 -3.63
N PHE A 103 -17.75 -2.45 -4.85
CA PHE A 103 -17.75 -1.02 -5.13
C PHE A 103 -18.86 -0.69 -6.12
N THR A 104 -19.53 0.43 -5.89
CA THR A 104 -20.52 1.00 -6.81
C THR A 104 -19.98 2.29 -7.39
N ILE A 105 -20.19 2.49 -8.69
CA ILE A 105 -19.81 3.70 -9.42
C ILE A 105 -21.11 4.45 -9.76
N ASP A 106 -21.08 5.78 -9.75
CA ASP A 106 -22.16 6.64 -10.22
C ASP A 106 -22.66 6.21 -11.61
N GLU A 107 -23.97 5.98 -11.72
CA GLU A 107 -24.61 5.50 -12.95
C GLU A 107 -24.52 6.51 -14.10
N SER A 108 -24.47 7.81 -13.78
CA SER A 108 -24.44 8.90 -14.74
C SER A 108 -23.10 9.05 -15.47
N ALA A 109 -22.03 8.38 -14.99
CA ALA A 109 -20.73 8.40 -15.64
C ALA A 109 -20.75 7.73 -17.02
N ASP A 110 -19.86 8.18 -17.91
CA ASP A 110 -19.64 7.56 -19.22
C ASP A 110 -19.36 6.04 -19.09
N THR A 111 -19.97 5.26 -19.99
CA THR A 111 -19.91 3.79 -19.95
C THR A 111 -18.48 3.28 -20.16
N SER A 112 -17.70 3.91 -21.04
CA SER A 112 -16.33 3.48 -21.34
C SER A 112 -15.41 3.71 -20.14
N LEU A 113 -15.56 4.85 -19.46
CA LEU A 113 -14.83 5.17 -18.24
C LEU A 113 -15.20 4.19 -17.10
N LYS A 114 -16.50 3.89 -16.92
CA LYS A 114 -16.97 2.91 -15.94
C LYS A 114 -16.33 1.54 -16.14
N GLU A 115 -16.31 1.03 -17.37
CA GLU A 115 -15.71 -0.28 -17.67
C GLU A 115 -14.19 -0.29 -17.41
N MET A 116 -13.51 0.85 -17.56
CA MET A 116 -12.08 0.96 -17.25
C MET A 116 -11.83 1.00 -15.73
N VAL A 117 -12.64 1.75 -14.97
CA VAL A 117 -12.58 1.76 -13.49
C VAL A 117 -12.84 0.35 -12.94
N LYS A 118 -13.86 -0.36 -13.46
CA LYS A 118 -14.19 -1.74 -13.03
C LYS A 118 -13.04 -2.73 -13.16
N LYS A 119 -12.12 -2.52 -14.10
CA LYS A 119 -10.92 -3.37 -14.24
C LYS A 119 -9.89 -3.12 -13.14
N ILE A 120 -9.90 -1.93 -12.52
CA ILE A 120 -8.97 -1.54 -11.46
C ILE A 120 -9.54 -1.91 -10.09
N LEU A 121 -10.86 -1.77 -9.88
CA LEU A 121 -11.54 -2.02 -8.60
C LEU A 121 -11.16 -3.33 -7.86
N PRO A 122 -10.86 -4.47 -8.52
CA PRO A 122 -10.41 -5.66 -7.82
C PRO A 122 -9.17 -5.41 -6.94
N VAL A 123 -8.25 -4.52 -7.34
CA VAL A 123 -7.07 -4.18 -6.52
C VAL A 123 -7.48 -3.60 -5.18
N CYS A 124 -8.52 -2.77 -5.16
CA CYS A 124 -9.03 -2.12 -3.96
C CYS A 124 -9.70 -3.13 -3.02
N SER A 125 -10.38 -4.14 -3.59
CA SER A 125 -10.96 -5.24 -2.81
C SER A 125 -9.87 -6.09 -2.14
N TYR A 126 -8.80 -6.40 -2.87
CA TYR A 126 -7.65 -7.12 -2.31
C TYR A 126 -6.95 -6.30 -1.24
N HIS A 127 -6.72 -5.01 -1.47
CA HIS A 127 -6.16 -4.09 -0.47
C HIS A 127 -7.00 -4.11 0.82
N SER A 128 -8.32 -3.93 0.70
CA SER A 128 -9.27 -4.01 1.82
C SER A 128 -9.14 -5.32 2.62
N THR A 129 -9.06 -6.44 1.91
CA THR A 129 -8.89 -7.77 2.51
C THR A 129 -7.59 -7.86 3.32
N VAL A 130 -6.48 -7.38 2.76
CA VAL A 130 -5.16 -7.45 3.40
C VAL A 130 -5.09 -6.50 4.61
N VAL A 131 -5.60 -5.28 4.50
CA VAL A 131 -5.65 -4.33 5.63
C VAL A 131 -6.39 -4.93 6.82
N ARG A 132 -7.58 -5.48 6.59
CA ARG A 132 -8.39 -6.12 7.65
C ARG A 132 -7.70 -7.34 8.26
N PHE A 133 -6.99 -8.11 7.44
CA PHE A 133 -6.18 -9.23 7.95
C PHE A 133 -5.08 -8.73 8.89
N ILE A 134 -4.38 -7.66 8.51
CA ILE A 134 -3.33 -7.07 9.35
C ILE A 134 -3.93 -6.59 10.67
N GLU A 135 -5.02 -5.82 10.64
CA GLU A 135 -5.70 -5.33 11.84
C GLU A 135 -6.06 -6.46 12.81
N GLU A 136 -6.69 -7.53 12.30
CA GLU A 136 -7.11 -8.66 13.12
C GLU A 136 -5.89 -9.43 13.67
N LYS A 137 -4.86 -9.68 12.85
CA LYS A 137 -3.70 -10.49 13.24
C LYS A 137 -2.66 -9.75 14.08
N GLN A 138 -2.73 -8.43 14.15
CA GLN A 138 -1.92 -7.65 15.10
C GLN A 138 -2.48 -7.68 16.53
N GLU A 139 -3.74 -8.08 16.73
CA GLU A 139 -4.32 -8.17 18.07
C GLU A 139 -3.56 -9.16 18.98
N ARG A 140 -3.51 -8.83 20.28
CA ARG A 140 -2.89 -9.69 21.28
C ARG A 140 -3.64 -11.01 21.36
N GLY A 141 -2.93 -12.13 21.20
CA GLY A 141 -3.50 -13.48 21.26
C GLY A 141 -3.53 -14.24 19.94
N GLN A 142 -3.18 -13.61 18.82
CA GLN A 142 -3.13 -14.27 17.51
C GLN A 142 -1.85 -15.12 17.30
N GLY A 143 -0.88 -15.02 18.22
CA GLY A 143 0.39 -15.76 18.18
C GLY A 143 1.48 -15.08 17.35
N MET A 144 2.74 -15.35 17.70
CA MET A 144 3.91 -14.67 17.11
C MET A 144 4.03 -14.86 15.59
N VAL A 145 3.68 -16.04 15.07
CA VAL A 145 3.76 -16.32 13.63
C VAL A 145 2.75 -15.47 12.84
N ASN A 146 1.50 -15.39 13.31
CA ASN A 146 0.49 -14.57 12.64
C ASN A 146 0.82 -13.08 12.72
N GLN A 147 1.38 -12.63 13.85
CA GLN A 147 1.87 -11.25 13.99
C GLN A 147 3.03 -10.94 13.06
N ALA A 148 3.99 -11.86 12.90
CA ALA A 148 5.10 -11.70 11.96
C ALA A 148 4.63 -11.65 10.51
N VAL A 149 3.66 -12.51 10.14
CA VAL A 149 3.04 -12.49 8.80
C VAL A 149 2.31 -11.16 8.57
N ALA A 150 1.56 -10.66 9.56
CA ALA A 150 0.89 -9.37 9.47
C ALA A 150 1.89 -8.21 9.32
N ALA A 151 3.01 -8.24 10.05
CA ALA A 151 4.07 -7.25 9.92
C ALA A 151 4.72 -7.26 8.52
N CYS A 152 4.99 -8.45 7.99
CA CYS A 152 5.51 -8.59 6.62
C CYS A 152 4.49 -8.09 5.57
N MET A 153 3.21 -8.47 5.69
CA MET A 153 2.17 -7.96 4.79
C MET A 153 2.02 -6.44 4.86
N ARG A 154 2.26 -5.83 6.03
CA ARG A 154 2.25 -4.37 6.19
C ARG A 154 3.37 -3.68 5.41
N GLU A 155 4.61 -4.16 5.52
CA GLU A 155 5.74 -3.64 4.74
C GLU A 155 5.45 -3.72 3.23
N LEU A 156 4.88 -4.85 2.82
CA LEU A 156 4.41 -5.10 1.46
C LEU A 156 3.27 -4.16 0.99
N LEU A 157 2.47 -3.60 1.89
CA LEU A 157 1.47 -2.56 1.58
C LEU A 157 2.07 -1.14 1.52
N GLU A 158 3.21 -0.89 2.18
CA GLU A 158 3.88 0.41 2.12
C GLU A 158 4.39 0.69 0.70
N ASP A 159 4.97 -0.30 0.04
CA ASP A 159 5.39 -0.22 -1.37
C ASP A 159 4.21 0.12 -2.31
N TYR A 160 3.03 -0.43 -2.04
CA TYR A 160 1.80 -0.12 -2.76
C TYR A 160 1.35 1.32 -2.52
N THR A 161 1.41 1.78 -1.28
CA THR A 161 1.06 3.16 -0.92
C THR A 161 1.99 4.16 -1.61
N ILE A 162 3.29 3.84 -1.70
CA ILE A 162 4.27 4.63 -2.45
C ILE A 162 3.91 4.70 -3.94
N LEU A 163 3.51 3.58 -4.56
CA LEU A 163 3.05 3.60 -5.95
C LEU A 163 1.85 4.54 -6.15
N ILE A 164 0.84 4.49 -5.26
CA ILE A 164 -0.36 5.33 -5.40
C ILE A 164 -0.02 6.81 -5.21
N THR A 165 0.76 7.16 -4.18
CA THR A 165 1.19 8.54 -3.95
C THR A 165 1.98 9.12 -5.12
N GLN A 166 2.78 8.30 -5.81
CA GLN A 166 3.43 8.70 -7.06
C GLN A 166 2.43 8.93 -8.19
N LEU A 167 1.38 8.13 -8.30
CA LEU A 167 0.31 8.35 -9.29
C LEU A 167 -0.47 9.64 -8.99
N GLU A 168 -0.79 9.91 -7.72
CA GLU A 168 -1.41 11.16 -7.28
C GLU A 168 -0.55 12.37 -7.65
N HIS A 169 0.75 12.31 -7.36
CA HIS A 169 1.67 13.36 -7.76
C HIS A 169 1.70 13.57 -9.30
N LYS A 170 1.65 12.49 -10.09
CA LYS A 170 1.56 12.59 -11.57
C LYS A 170 0.25 13.23 -12.03
N LEU A 171 -0.86 12.97 -11.34
CA LEU A 171 -2.15 13.61 -11.62
C LEU A 171 -2.08 15.12 -11.38
N VAL A 172 -1.63 15.52 -10.19
CA VAL A 172 -1.62 16.93 -9.75
C VAL A 172 -0.54 17.75 -10.46
N SER A 173 0.69 17.23 -10.55
CA SER A 173 1.84 17.99 -11.04
C SER A 173 2.00 17.97 -12.55
N GLN A 174 1.62 16.87 -13.24
CA GLN A 174 1.91 16.70 -14.67
C GLN A 174 0.66 16.82 -15.55
N GLY A 175 -0.55 16.68 -14.98
CA GLY A 175 -1.82 16.73 -15.72
C GLY A 175 -1.93 15.68 -16.85
N ALA A 176 -1.03 14.70 -16.88
CA ALA A 176 -0.85 13.76 -17.98
C ALA A 176 -1.30 12.33 -17.63
N LEU A 177 -1.81 12.12 -16.41
CA LEU A 177 -2.33 10.84 -15.99
C LEU A 177 -3.75 10.67 -16.54
N THR A 178 -3.91 9.66 -17.38
CA THR A 178 -5.22 9.21 -17.87
C THR A 178 -5.62 7.93 -17.16
N LEU A 179 -6.90 7.60 -17.17
CA LEU A 179 -7.43 6.39 -16.55
C LEU A 179 -6.79 5.12 -17.17
N HIS A 180 -6.50 5.18 -18.46
CA HIS A 180 -5.81 4.09 -19.16
C HIS A 180 -4.36 3.90 -18.70
N LYS A 181 -3.62 5.00 -18.47
CA LYS A 181 -2.26 4.94 -17.94
C LYS A 181 -2.28 4.42 -16.49
N CYS A 182 -3.24 4.86 -15.68
CA CYS A 182 -3.43 4.34 -14.33
C CYS A 182 -3.64 2.82 -14.35
N LEU A 183 -4.55 2.31 -15.19
CA LEU A 183 -4.75 0.87 -15.36
C LEU A 183 -3.45 0.15 -15.70
N PHE A 184 -2.65 0.69 -16.63
CA PHE A 184 -1.37 0.11 -17.01
C PHE A 184 -0.36 0.04 -15.86
N TYR A 185 -0.24 1.10 -15.04
CA TYR A 185 0.66 1.10 -13.88
C TYR A 185 0.20 0.18 -12.75
N VAL A 186 -1.11 -0.04 -12.61
CA VAL A 186 -1.69 -0.87 -11.54
C VAL A 186 -1.69 -2.37 -11.90
N GLN A 187 -1.55 -2.73 -13.18
CA GLN A 187 -1.52 -4.14 -13.61
C GLN A 187 -0.54 -5.04 -12.84
N PRO A 188 0.74 -4.66 -12.61
CA PRO A 188 1.66 -5.48 -11.83
C PRO A 188 1.21 -5.64 -10.37
N CYS A 189 0.58 -4.61 -9.81
CA CYS A 189 0.07 -4.61 -8.44
C CYS A 189 -1.13 -5.55 -8.27
N LEU A 190 -2.00 -5.66 -9.28
CA LEU A 190 -3.18 -6.54 -9.24
C LEU A 190 -2.81 -7.99 -8.93
N ALA A 191 -1.80 -8.54 -9.62
CA ALA A 191 -1.38 -9.93 -9.42
C ALA A 191 -0.79 -10.16 -8.02
N TYR A 192 0.03 -9.21 -7.57
CA TYR A 192 0.68 -9.27 -6.28
C TYR A 192 -0.32 -9.15 -5.11
N MET A 193 -1.22 -8.16 -5.16
CA MET A 193 -2.26 -7.98 -4.14
C MET A 193 -3.23 -9.16 -4.09
N ALA A 194 -3.55 -9.75 -5.25
CA ALA A 194 -4.37 -10.97 -5.28
C ALA A 194 -3.70 -12.12 -4.52
N VAL A 195 -2.37 -12.30 -4.67
CA VAL A 195 -1.64 -13.33 -3.91
C VAL A 195 -1.72 -13.04 -2.41
N LEU A 196 -1.50 -11.80 -1.97
CA LEU A 196 -1.62 -11.43 -0.57
C LEU A 196 -3.02 -11.70 0.00
N ALA A 197 -4.06 -11.30 -0.75
CA ALA A 197 -5.45 -11.53 -0.36
C ALA A 197 -5.79 -13.03 -0.25
N THR A 198 -5.35 -13.86 -1.20
CA THR A 198 -5.59 -15.32 -1.12
C THR A 198 -4.84 -15.98 0.04
N CYS A 199 -3.66 -15.48 0.41
CA CYS A 199 -2.94 -15.92 1.60
C CYS A 199 -3.70 -15.54 2.88
N ALA A 200 -4.20 -14.31 2.96
CA ALA A 200 -5.03 -13.85 4.08
C ALA A 200 -6.31 -14.69 4.24
N GLN A 201 -7.05 -14.90 3.14
CA GLN A 201 -8.25 -15.75 3.11
C GLN A 201 -7.96 -17.18 3.56
N ALA A 202 -6.88 -17.79 3.10
CA ALA A 202 -6.52 -19.16 3.49
C ALA A 202 -6.22 -19.29 4.99
N ILE A 203 -5.67 -18.25 5.61
CA ILE A 203 -5.42 -18.23 7.06
C ILE A 203 -6.72 -18.05 7.84
N TRP A 204 -7.66 -17.22 7.35
CA TRP A 204 -8.97 -17.04 7.96
C TRP A 204 -9.81 -18.32 7.92
N GLU A 205 -9.90 -18.97 6.76
CA GLU A 205 -10.64 -20.22 6.59
C GLU A 205 -10.10 -21.34 7.49
N GLY A 206 -8.77 -21.44 7.59
CA GLY A 206 -8.11 -22.48 8.37
C GLY A 206 -8.03 -22.23 9.87
N LYS A 207 -8.40 -21.01 10.34
CA LYS A 207 -8.17 -20.55 11.73
C LYS A 207 -6.77 -20.95 12.21
N CYS A 208 -5.77 -20.70 11.36
CA CYS A 208 -4.43 -21.24 11.57
C CYS A 208 -3.67 -20.49 12.66
N TYR A 209 -2.93 -21.24 13.48
CA TYR A 209 -2.00 -20.71 14.47
C TYR A 209 -0.66 -21.43 14.37
N GLY A 210 0.43 -20.68 14.62
CA GLY A 210 1.78 -21.24 14.69
C GLY A 210 2.19 -22.01 13.43
N GLY A 211 2.60 -23.28 13.60
CA GLY A 211 3.07 -24.13 12.50
C GLY A 211 2.03 -24.40 11.42
N SER A 212 0.73 -24.38 11.74
CA SER A 212 -0.32 -24.56 10.74
C SER A 212 -0.41 -23.37 9.77
N THR A 213 -0.16 -22.15 10.24
CA THR A 213 -0.10 -20.95 9.39
C THR A 213 1.03 -21.10 8.38
N LEU A 214 2.21 -21.48 8.86
CA LEU A 214 3.37 -21.70 7.99
C LEU A 214 3.12 -22.84 7.00
N GLY A 215 2.47 -23.92 7.43
CA GLY A 215 2.09 -25.03 6.56
C GLY A 215 1.14 -24.61 5.44
N THR A 216 0.13 -23.78 5.73
CA THR A 216 -0.79 -23.23 4.72
C THR A 216 -0.06 -22.30 3.75
N LEU A 217 0.79 -21.40 4.25
CA LEU A 217 1.61 -20.53 3.41
C LEU A 217 2.58 -21.32 2.53
N HIS A 218 3.21 -22.36 3.08
CA HIS A 218 4.12 -23.22 2.32
C HIS A 218 3.39 -23.96 1.19
N LYS A 219 2.20 -24.52 1.45
CA LYS A 219 1.36 -25.13 0.40
C LYS A 219 0.99 -24.13 -0.70
N ARG A 220 0.71 -22.88 -0.34
CA ARG A 220 0.43 -21.81 -1.32
C ARG A 220 1.68 -21.45 -2.12
N ALA A 221 2.82 -21.30 -1.46
CA ALA A 221 4.10 -21.00 -2.11
C ALA A 221 4.47 -22.10 -3.14
N THR A 222 4.39 -23.37 -2.76
CA THR A 222 4.68 -24.49 -3.68
C THR A 222 3.69 -24.58 -4.83
N SER A 223 2.40 -24.30 -4.58
CA SER A 223 1.38 -24.23 -5.63
C SER A 223 1.63 -23.09 -6.62
N LEU A 224 2.17 -21.96 -6.17
CA LEU A 224 2.51 -20.81 -7.04
C LEU A 224 3.80 -21.07 -7.82
N THR A 225 4.81 -21.69 -7.21
CA THR A 225 6.04 -22.12 -7.90
C THR A 225 5.74 -23.11 -9.01
N GLY A 226 4.82 -24.05 -8.79
CA GLY A 226 4.33 -24.95 -9.84
C GLY A 226 3.70 -24.21 -11.03
N ARG A 227 3.05 -23.06 -10.79
CA ARG A 227 2.50 -22.21 -11.86
C ARG A 227 3.58 -21.44 -12.60
N ILE A 228 4.59 -20.93 -11.89
CA ILE A 228 5.71 -20.21 -12.48
C ILE A 228 6.39 -21.11 -13.52
N HIS A 229 6.73 -22.36 -13.19
CA HIS A 229 7.32 -23.31 -14.13
C HIS A 229 6.44 -23.64 -15.35
N THR A 230 5.11 -23.64 -15.20
CA THR A 230 4.19 -23.81 -16.34
C THR A 230 4.05 -22.55 -17.20
N THR A 231 4.33 -21.36 -16.66
CA THR A 231 4.30 -20.08 -17.38
C THR A 231 5.69 -19.59 -17.82
N ASP A 232 6.76 -20.17 -17.30
CA ASP A 232 8.16 -19.89 -17.66
C ASP A 232 8.49 -20.33 -19.10
N GLY A 233 7.62 -21.14 -19.73
CA GLY A 233 7.65 -21.37 -21.17
C GLY A 233 7.17 -20.17 -22.01
N VAL A 234 6.56 -19.14 -21.40
CA VAL A 234 5.90 -18.03 -22.12
C VAL A 234 6.30 -16.64 -21.62
N LEU A 235 6.76 -16.47 -20.37
CA LEU A 235 7.25 -15.18 -19.88
C LEU A 235 8.57 -15.36 -19.13
N GLY A 236 9.65 -14.92 -19.77
CA GLY A 236 11.02 -15.14 -19.34
C GLY A 236 11.29 -14.78 -17.89
N GLU A 237 12.09 -15.63 -17.27
CA GLU A 237 12.76 -15.42 -15.99
C GLU A 237 13.27 -13.98 -15.91
N ASN A 238 13.04 -13.33 -14.76
CA ASN A 238 13.46 -11.97 -14.39
C ASN A 238 12.43 -10.84 -14.53
N SER A 239 11.19 -11.07 -14.97
CA SER A 239 10.21 -9.96 -15.08
C SER A 239 10.00 -9.19 -13.75
N TRP A 240 9.95 -9.87 -12.60
CA TRP A 240 9.67 -9.24 -11.29
C TRP A 240 10.84 -8.41 -10.74
N ILE A 241 12.08 -8.92 -10.82
CA ILE A 241 13.30 -8.18 -10.42
C ILE A 241 13.58 -7.06 -11.42
N THR A 242 13.32 -7.30 -12.71
CA THR A 242 13.52 -6.31 -13.77
C THR A 242 12.43 -5.24 -13.75
N LEU A 243 11.21 -5.53 -13.31
CA LEU A 243 10.16 -4.54 -13.09
C LEU A 243 10.49 -3.68 -11.87
N ASN A 244 10.92 -4.27 -10.74
CA ASN A 244 11.32 -3.46 -9.58
C ASN A 244 12.59 -2.63 -9.87
N SER A 245 13.54 -3.19 -10.63
CA SER A 245 14.71 -2.49 -11.15
C SER A 245 14.36 -1.43 -12.20
N ARG A 246 13.43 -1.67 -13.12
CA ARG A 246 13.01 -0.69 -14.14
C ARG A 246 12.13 0.40 -13.57
N PHE A 247 11.20 0.09 -12.67
CA PHE A 247 10.43 1.10 -11.93
C PHE A 247 11.39 1.92 -11.05
N GLY A 248 12.29 1.29 -10.30
CA GLY A 248 13.31 1.98 -9.50
C GLY A 248 14.34 2.78 -10.30
N ALA A 249 14.73 2.32 -11.50
CA ALA A 249 15.70 3.00 -12.36
C ALA A 249 15.08 4.14 -13.20
N HIS A 250 13.80 4.04 -13.59
CA HIS A 250 13.09 5.14 -14.27
C HIS A 250 12.56 6.20 -13.29
N LEU A 251 12.46 5.89 -11.99
CA LEU A 251 12.02 6.82 -10.94
C LEU A 251 13.17 7.49 -10.20
N ARG A 252 14.42 7.05 -10.38
CA ARG A 252 15.61 7.70 -9.80
C ARG A 252 16.02 9.07 -10.40
N PRO A 253 15.67 9.46 -11.64
CA PRO A 253 16.07 10.79 -12.14
C PRO A 253 15.24 11.93 -11.55
N LEU A 254 14.01 11.67 -11.05
CA LEU A 254 13.11 12.74 -10.59
C LEU A 254 13.43 13.29 -9.20
N ALA A 255 14.34 12.65 -8.46
CA ALA A 255 14.93 13.21 -7.24
C ALA A 255 16.28 13.90 -7.50
N ALA A 256 16.90 13.72 -8.67
CA ALA A 256 18.23 14.25 -8.97
C ALA A 256 18.18 15.64 -9.64
N ASP A 257 17.14 15.94 -10.44
CA ASP A 257 17.06 17.21 -11.20
C ASP A 257 16.58 18.43 -10.39
N ARG A 258 16.30 18.28 -9.09
CA ARG A 258 15.92 19.42 -8.22
C ARG A 258 17.05 19.91 -7.31
N PHE A 259 18.30 19.55 -7.60
CA PHE A 259 19.49 20.08 -6.92
C PHE A 259 20.45 20.88 -7.82
N GLU A 260 20.18 21.00 -9.13
CA GLU A 260 21.07 21.72 -10.07
C GLU A 260 20.53 23.09 -10.55
N SER A 261 19.39 23.57 -10.04
CA SER A 261 18.83 24.90 -10.39
C SER A 261 18.80 25.88 -9.20
N SER A 262 19.76 25.74 -8.29
CA SER A 262 20.09 26.77 -7.29
C SER A 262 21.60 26.74 -7.02
N ARG A 263 22.36 27.06 -8.05
CA ARG A 263 23.67 27.71 -7.96
C ARG A 263 23.75 28.81 -8.99
#